data_AF-A0A367FJG7-F1
#
_entry.id   AF-A0A367FJG7-F1
#
_cell.length_a   1.000
_cell.length_b   1.000
_cell.length_c   1.000
_cell.angle_alpha   90.00
_cell.angle_beta   90.00
_cell.angle_gamma   90.00
#
_symmetry.space_group_name_H-M   'P 1'
#
loop_
_entity.id
_entity.type
_entity.pdbx_description
1 polymer ?
#
loop_
_entity_poly.entity_id
_entity_poly.type
_entity_poly.pdbx_seq_one_letter_code
_entity_poly.pdbx_strand_id
1 'polypeptide(L)'
;MSREPGRHRVGTPPVQVESRRWDLAKRAAAHQLDQMEPAWFVSYGVGSRRFFAIATWRSPAPLRVEAASVEELREMMREAELGAMARVGGPWAWVA
;
A
#
# COMPACT_ATOMS: atom_id res chain seq x y z
N MET A 1 8.50 38.38 -44.32
CA MET A 1 9.08 37.02 -44.30
C MET A 1 8.21 36.16 -43.40
N SER A 2 7.30 35.35 -43.95
CA SER A 2 6.46 34.44 -43.16
C SER A 2 7.20 33.13 -42.90
N ARG A 3 7.24 32.68 -41.65
CA ARG A 3 7.77 31.36 -41.28
C ARG A 3 6.78 30.29 -41.76
N GLU A 4 7.29 29.30 -42.49
CA GLU A 4 6.50 28.11 -42.82
C GLU A 4 6.06 27.39 -41.52
N PRO A 5 4.79 26.98 -41.40
CA PRO A 5 4.34 26.18 -40.28
C PRO A 5 5.05 24.81 -40.29
N GLY A 6 5.63 24.41 -39.15
CA GLY A 6 6.29 23.11 -39.02
C GLY A 6 5.35 21.93 -39.24
N ARG A 7 5.91 20.76 -39.63
CA ARG A 7 5.21 19.50 -39.97
C ARG A 7 4.49 18.80 -38.81
N HIS A 8 4.15 19.51 -37.74
CA HIS A 8 3.36 18.94 -36.66
C HIS A 8 1.93 18.77 -37.15
N ARG A 9 1.38 17.55 -37.03
CA ARG A 9 -0.05 17.35 -37.18
C ARG A 9 -0.75 18.23 -36.15
N VAL A 10 -1.72 19.03 -36.61
CA VAL A 10 -2.66 19.69 -35.72
C VAL A 10 -3.29 18.59 -34.86
N GLY A 11 -2.99 18.61 -33.56
CA GLY A 11 -3.53 17.64 -32.61
C GLY A 11 -5.05 17.80 -32.54
N THR A 12 -5.76 16.69 -32.39
CA THR A 12 -7.18 16.72 -32.06
C THR A 12 -7.36 17.41 -30.70
N PRO A 13 -8.40 18.24 -30.50
CA PRO A 13 -8.72 18.76 -29.19
C PRO A 13 -8.79 17.63 -28.15
N PRO A 14 -8.27 17.84 -26.93
CA PRO A 14 -8.29 16.82 -25.89
C PRO A 14 -9.74 16.42 -25.60
N VAL A 15 -10.02 15.13 -25.70
CA VAL A 15 -11.30 14.55 -25.29
C VAL A 15 -11.21 14.19 -23.82
N GLN A 16 -12.24 14.54 -23.05
CA GLN A 16 -12.37 14.09 -21.67
C GLN A 16 -12.60 12.57 -21.65
N VAL A 17 -11.70 11.84 -20.97
CA VAL A 17 -11.84 10.40 -20.78
C VAL A 17 -12.38 10.16 -19.38
N GLU A 18 -13.45 9.37 -19.27
CA GLU A 18 -13.98 8.99 -17.97
C GLU A 18 -12.94 8.21 -17.15
N SER A 19 -12.81 8.60 -15.88
CA SER A 19 -11.89 7.93 -14.96
C SER A 19 -12.37 6.53 -14.64
N ARG A 20 -11.63 5.51 -15.09
CA ARG A 20 -11.91 4.12 -14.77
C ARG A 20 -11.54 3.82 -13.32
N ARG A 21 -12.50 3.29 -12.55
CA ARG A 21 -12.29 2.83 -11.18
C ARG A 21 -11.83 1.38 -11.17
N TRP A 22 -10.53 1.16 -11.02
CA TRP A 22 -9.92 -0.16 -10.97
C TRP A 22 -10.07 -0.81 -9.60
N ASP A 23 -10.28 -2.13 -9.61
CA ASP A 23 -10.21 -3.03 -8.45
C ASP A 23 -10.99 -2.53 -7.22
N LEU A 24 -12.19 -1.99 -7.43
CA LEU A 24 -13.02 -1.40 -6.37
C LEU A 24 -13.21 -2.29 -5.15
N ALA A 25 -13.48 -3.58 -5.37
CA ALA A 25 -13.67 -4.54 -4.29
C ALA A 25 -12.39 -4.72 -3.45
N LYS A 26 -11.22 -4.77 -4.09
CA LYS A 26 -9.93 -4.90 -3.39
C LYS A 26 -9.59 -3.63 -2.61
N ARG A 27 -9.89 -2.46 -3.16
CA ARG A 27 -9.74 -1.17 -2.46
C ARG A 27 -10.67 -1.06 -1.26
N ALA A 28 -11.92 -1.50 -1.41
CA ALA A 28 -12.88 -1.54 -0.30
C ALA A 28 -12.43 -2.50 0.80
N ALA A 29 -11.94 -3.69 0.45
CA ALA A 29 -11.40 -4.65 1.41
C ALA A 29 -10.18 -4.11 2.17
N ALA A 30 -9.25 -3.45 1.46
CA ALA A 30 -8.11 -2.79 2.10
C ALA A 30 -8.55 -1.69 3.07
N HIS A 31 -9.51 -0.86 2.67
CA HIS A 31 -10.05 0.20 3.54
C HIS A 31 -10.78 -0.38 4.76
N GLN A 32 -11.54 -1.45 4.60
CA GLN A 32 -12.16 -2.13 5.73
C GLN A 32 -11.10 -2.67 6.71
N LEU A 33 -10.02 -3.25 6.19
CA LEU A 33 -8.92 -3.73 7.03
C LEU A 33 -8.21 -2.59 7.77
N ASP A 34 -7.94 -1.48 7.09
CA ASP A 34 -7.36 -0.26 7.67
C ASP A 34 -8.17 0.22 8.88
N GLN A 35 -9.50 0.25 8.75
CA GLN A 35 -10.39 0.64 9.85
C GLN A 35 -10.42 -0.36 11.01
N MET A 36 -10.12 -1.64 10.76
CA MET A 36 -10.14 -2.70 11.79
C MET A 36 -8.83 -2.81 12.57
N GLU A 37 -7.70 -2.37 11.98
CA GLU A 37 -6.37 -2.58 12.53
C GLU A 37 -5.69 -1.22 12.77
N PRO A 38 -6.08 -0.45 13.80
CA PRO A 38 -5.67 0.95 13.97
C PRO A 38 -4.16 1.16 14.21
N ALA A 39 -3.45 0.09 14.54
CA ALA A 39 -2.00 0.10 14.67
C ALA A 39 -1.28 0.09 13.30
N TRP A 40 -2.01 -0.18 12.21
CA TRP A 40 -1.49 -0.28 10.87
C TRP A 40 -2.18 0.71 9.93
N PHE A 41 -1.42 1.20 8.96
CA PHE A 41 -1.94 1.85 7.77
C PHE A 41 -1.98 0.82 6.64
N VAL A 42 -3.16 0.57 6.07
CA VAL A 42 -3.41 -0.46 5.06
C VAL A 42 -3.89 0.15 3.75
N SER A 43 -3.31 -0.28 2.63
CA SER A 43 -3.72 0.16 1.29
C SER A 43 -3.61 -0.94 0.24
N TYR A 44 -4.30 -0.76 -0.89
CA TYR A 44 -4.19 -1.62 -2.07
C TYR A 44 -3.59 -0.83 -3.23
N GLY A 45 -2.49 -1.33 -3.80
CA GLY A 45 -1.85 -0.73 -4.97
C GLY A 45 -2.38 -1.34 -6.26
N VAL A 46 -3.10 -0.55 -7.05
CA VAL A 46 -3.66 -0.99 -8.35
C VAL A 46 -2.55 -1.40 -9.33
N GLY A 47 -1.40 -0.71 -9.31
CA GLY A 47 -0.28 -1.01 -10.22
C GLY A 47 0.44 -2.32 -9.91
N SER A 48 0.61 -2.64 -8.63
CA SER A 48 1.24 -3.90 -8.18
C SER A 48 0.24 -5.04 -7.99
N ARG A 49 -1.05 -4.73 -7.88
CA ARG A 49 -2.13 -5.64 -7.46
C ARG A 49 -1.82 -6.35 -6.14
N ARG A 50 -1.18 -5.64 -5.20
CA ARG A 50 -0.86 -6.12 -3.86
C ARG A 50 -1.50 -5.25 -2.79
N PHE A 51 -1.77 -5.87 -1.65
CA PHE A 51 -2.06 -5.19 -0.40
C PHE A 51 -0.77 -4.84 0.31
N PHE A 52 -0.77 -3.69 0.99
CA PHE A 52 0.35 -3.20 1.77
C PHE A 52 -0.14 -2.83 3.16
N ALA A 53 0.64 -3.14 4.19
CA ALA A 53 0.43 -2.67 5.54
C ALA A 53 1.74 -2.05 6.08
N ILE A 54 1.63 -0.89 6.72
CA ILE A 54 2.75 -0.16 7.32
C ILE A 54 2.40 0.09 8.79
N ALA A 55 3.28 -0.33 9.70
CA ALA A 55 3.06 -0.11 11.12
C ALA A 55 3.12 1.40 11.44
N THR A 56 2.16 1.89 12.21
CA THR A 56 2.07 3.30 12.61
C THR A 56 2.72 3.59 13.96
N TRP A 57 3.01 2.54 14.74
CA TRP A 57 3.74 2.69 15.99
C TRP A 57 5.24 2.90 15.76
N ARG A 58 5.92 3.42 16.79
CA ARG A 58 7.38 3.58 16.78
C ARG A 58 8.06 2.21 16.90
N SER A 59 8.65 1.76 15.80
CA SER A 59 9.51 0.58 15.73
C SER A 59 10.95 1.03 15.43
N PRO A 60 11.99 0.30 15.89
CA PRO A 60 13.40 0.61 15.58
C PRO A 60 13.70 0.68 14.08
N ALA A 61 12.93 -0.05 13.26
CA ALA A 61 12.95 0.04 11.81
C ALA A 61 11.51 0.14 11.28
N PRO A 62 11.27 0.88 10.17
CA PRO A 62 9.96 0.92 9.53
C PRO A 62 9.49 -0.50 9.17
N LEU A 63 8.35 -0.91 9.72
CA LEU A 63 7.79 -2.23 9.50
C LEU A 63 6.73 -2.16 8.40
N ARG A 64 6.99 -2.85 7.30
CA ARG A 64 6.11 -2.92 6.13
C ARG A 64 6.00 -4.36 5.67
N VAL A 65 4.78 -4.79 5.39
CA VAL A 65 4.47 -6.10 4.79
C VAL A 65 3.57 -5.93 3.58
N GLU A 66 3.63 -6.87 2.65
CA GLU A 66 2.82 -6.84 1.43
C GLU A 66 2.42 -8.24 0.96
N ALA A 67 1.18 -8.39 0.51
CA ALA A 67 0.56 -9.68 0.22
C ALA A 67 -0.37 -9.59 -1.00
N ALA A 68 -0.71 -10.75 -1.59
CA ALA A 68 -1.66 -10.81 -2.71
C ALA A 68 -3.12 -10.87 -2.23
N SER A 69 -3.34 -11.30 -0.98
CA SER A 69 -4.66 -11.38 -0.34
C SER A 69 -4.71 -10.65 1.00
N VAL A 70 -5.93 -10.45 1.52
CA VAL A 70 -6.16 -9.80 2.82
C VAL A 70 -5.79 -10.74 3.96
N GLU A 71 -6.06 -12.03 3.78
CA GLU A 71 -5.82 -13.07 4.75
C GLU A 71 -4.31 -13.25 4.99
N GLU A 72 -3.54 -13.35 3.90
CA GLU A 72 -2.08 -13.41 3.95
C GLU A 72 -1.51 -12.13 4.57
N LEU A 73 -2.05 -10.96 4.21
CA LEU A 73 -1.61 -9.70 4.81
C LEU A 73 -1.80 -9.69 6.33
N ARG A 74 -2.96 -10.16 6.81
CA ARG A 74 -3.26 -10.25 8.25
C ARG A 74 -2.30 -11.18 8.97
N GLU A 75 -2.01 -12.34 8.40
CA GLU A 75 -1.03 -13.28 8.98
C GLU A 75 0.33 -12.60 9.12
N MET A 76 0.83 -12.00 8.05
CA MET A 76 2.10 -11.26 8.06
C MET A 76 2.10 -10.10 9.06
N MET A 77 0.98 -9.37 9.22
CA MET A 77 0.84 -8.32 10.23
C MET A 77 0.98 -8.88 11.65
N ARG A 78 0.33 -10.01 11.95
CA ARG A 78 0.42 -10.67 13.27
C ARG A 78 1.82 -11.20 13.55
N GLU A 79 2.46 -11.84 12.57
CA GLU A 79 3.86 -12.26 12.70
C GLU A 79 4.80 -11.09 12.96
N ALA A 80 4.57 -9.97 12.26
CA ALA A 80 5.36 -8.76 12.39
C ALA A 80 5.18 -8.10 13.77
N GLU A 81 3.96 -8.10 14.32
CA GLU A 81 3.66 -7.68 15.69
C GLU A 81 4.41 -8.56 16.72
N LEU A 82 4.33 -9.88 16.60
CA LEU A 82 5.02 -10.82 17.47
C LEU A 82 6.54 -10.62 17.43
N GLY A 83 7.10 -10.45 16.22
CA GLY A 83 8.51 -10.16 16.03
C GLY A 83 8.93 -8.80 16.59
N ALA A 84 8.05 -7.80 16.59
CA ALA A 84 8.32 -6.51 17.23
C ALA A 84 8.31 -6.63 18.76
N MET A 85 7.36 -7.36 19.34
CA MET A 85 7.31 -7.62 20.79
C MET A 85 8.54 -8.39 21.28
N ALA A 86 8.98 -9.41 20.53
CA ALA A 86 10.20 -10.15 20.85
C ALA A 86 11.45 -9.26 20.88
N ARG A 87 11.51 -8.21 20.03
CA ARG A 87 12.61 -7.24 20.01
C ARG A 87 12.51 -6.20 21.13
N VAL A 88 11.30 -5.86 21.58
CA VAL A 88 11.07 -4.97 22.73
C VAL A 88 11.38 -5.68 24.06
N GLY A 89 11.31 -7.01 24.11
CA GLY A 89 11.64 -7.84 25.28
C GLY A 89 13.13 -8.10 25.58
N GLY A 90 14.08 -7.45 24.89
CA GLY A 90 15.52 -7.57 25.20
C GLY A 90 16.06 -6.32 25.93
N PRO A 91 16.75 -6.46 27.09
CA PRO A 91 18.07 -7.12 27.09
C PRO A 91 18.25 -8.33 28.04
N TRP A 92 17.21 -8.84 28.70
CA TRP A 92 17.33 -9.96 29.64
C TRP A 92 15.93 -10.56 29.93
N ALA A 93 15.52 -11.59 29.21
CA ALA A 93 14.37 -12.40 29.63
C ALA A 93 14.30 -13.67 28.77
N TRP A 94 15.20 -14.63 29.04
CA TRP A 94 14.93 -16.08 29.04
C TRP A 94 16.13 -16.76 29.72
N VAL A 95 16.00 -17.05 31.02
CA VAL A 95 16.57 -18.25 31.63
C VAL A 95 15.37 -19.09 32.04
N ALA A 96 15.21 -20.22 31.37
CA ALA A 96 14.51 -21.39 31.86
C ALA A 96 15.21 -22.61 31.27
#